data_AF-A0ABD3CTG2-F1
#
_entry.id   AF-A0ABD3CTG2-F1
#
_cell.length_a   1.000
_cell.length_b   1.000
_cell.length_c   1.000
_cell.angle_alpha   90.00
_cell.angle_beta   90.00
_cell.angle_gamma   90.00
#
_symmetry.space_group_name_H-M   'P 1'
#
loop_
_entity.id
_entity.type
_entity.pdbx_description
1 polymer ?
#
loop_
_entity_poly.entity_id
_entity_poly.type
_entity_poly.pdbx_seq_one_letter_code
_entity_poly.pdbx_strand_id
1 'polypeptide(L)'
;MYMLILNKFSEIRVHLVPKLSKCLFNARLELCPSMDWELESIHSSEVLQMVRGHINDCVGCNRANANVTDSWATTEIQRLLLCKLYAASILYGYFLKSASLRHYLEQVLDLSSCYLGIGSRSQISEMFSIGSKQVAYGHMCGTRFSPPGRITCGLGKEGGNLRFYVMGFDREMIQMCARPKFKEAVNLVERHSCALFGDGETGLIETDDVITTSFASLKRLLLEAVGFGSFLWDVENCVNGVYTLEEN
;
A
#
# COMPACT_ATOMS: atom_id res chain seq x y z
N MET A 1 6.37 -13.32 -8.58
CA MET A 1 5.90 -12.18 -7.76
C MET A 1 6.40 -12.25 -6.32
N TYR A 2 6.02 -13.27 -5.52
CA TYR A 2 6.41 -13.36 -4.09
C TYR A 2 7.91 -13.17 -3.83
N MET A 3 8.78 -13.87 -4.57
CA MET A 3 10.24 -13.75 -4.42
C MET A 3 10.77 -12.33 -4.68
N LEU A 4 10.13 -11.56 -5.56
CA LEU A 4 10.50 -10.16 -5.82
C LEU A 4 10.11 -9.26 -4.63
N ILE A 5 8.96 -9.53 -4.01
CA ILE A 5 8.54 -8.84 -2.78
C ILE A 5 9.51 -9.17 -1.64
N LEU A 6 9.90 -10.44 -1.47
CA LEU A 6 10.91 -10.84 -0.48
C LEU A 6 12.25 -10.13 -0.72
N ASN A 7 12.67 -10.02 -1.99
CA ASN A 7 13.87 -9.28 -2.34
C ASN A 7 13.76 -7.79 -1.95
N LYS A 8 12.60 -7.15 -2.15
CA LYS A 8 12.34 -5.77 -1.72
C LYS A 8 12.43 -5.59 -0.20
N PHE A 9 11.86 -6.52 0.57
CA PHE A 9 12.02 -6.53 2.02
C PHE A 9 13.48 -6.74 2.45
N SER A 10 14.23 -7.58 1.73
CA SER A 10 15.66 -7.76 1.97
C SER A 10 16.48 -6.50 1.66
N GLU A 11 16.14 -5.72 0.63
CA GLU A 11 16.80 -4.45 0.28
C GLU A 11 16.70 -3.42 1.43
N ILE A 12 15.55 -3.37 2.12
CA ILE A 12 15.33 -2.50 3.29
C ILE A 12 15.77 -3.14 4.61
N ARG A 13 16.38 -4.33 4.57
CA ARG A 13 16.85 -5.09 5.75
C ARG A 13 15.75 -5.46 6.75
N VAL A 14 14.53 -5.67 6.26
CA VAL A 14 13.39 -6.10 7.07
C VAL A 14 13.06 -7.56 6.75
N HIS A 15 13.00 -8.39 7.78
CA HIS A 15 12.46 -9.74 7.65
C HIS A 15 10.94 -9.71 7.83
N LEU A 16 10.24 -10.46 6.97
CA LEU A 16 8.80 -10.66 7.13
C LEU A 16 8.49 -11.39 8.43
N VAL A 17 7.35 -11.05 9.04
CA VAL A 17 6.87 -11.72 10.25
C VAL A 17 6.66 -13.21 9.95
N PRO A 18 7.27 -14.12 10.74
CA PRO A 18 7.04 -15.54 10.56
C PRO A 18 5.62 -15.90 11.02
N LYS A 19 5.18 -17.13 10.70
CA LYS A 19 3.86 -17.65 11.09
C LYS A 19 3.53 -17.32 12.55
N LEU A 20 2.31 -16.88 12.83
CA LEU A 20 1.92 -16.43 14.17
C LEU A 20 2.10 -17.50 15.24
N SER A 21 1.93 -18.78 14.91
CA SER A 21 2.19 -19.88 15.86
C SER A 21 3.63 -19.92 16.39
N LYS A 22 4.60 -19.36 15.66
CA LYS A 22 5.99 -19.22 16.11
C LYS A 22 6.25 -17.94 16.92
N CYS A 23 5.33 -16.97 16.85
CA CYS A 23 5.43 -15.67 17.50
C CYS A 23 4.56 -15.56 18.76
N LEU A 24 3.62 -16.51 18.94
CA LEU A 24 2.73 -16.57 20.09
C LEU A 24 3.40 -17.32 21.24
N PHE A 25 3.70 -16.60 22.31
CA PHE A 25 4.16 -17.19 23.57
C PHE A 25 3.06 -16.98 24.63
N ASN A 26 2.49 -18.06 25.15
CA ASN A 26 1.37 -18.00 26.12
C ASN A 26 0.19 -17.13 25.62
N ALA A 27 -0.22 -17.32 24.36
CA ALA A 27 -1.27 -16.52 23.67
C ALA A 27 -0.96 -15.01 23.53
N ARG A 28 0.26 -14.58 23.86
CA ARG A 28 0.73 -13.21 23.69
C ARG A 28 1.62 -13.09 22.45
N LEU A 29 1.26 -12.17 21.56
CA LEU A 29 2.03 -11.82 20.37
C LEU A 29 2.97 -10.65 20.69
N GLU A 30 4.27 -10.91 20.61
CA GLU A 30 5.30 -9.89 20.69
C GLU A 30 6.24 -9.96 19.50
N LEU A 31 6.25 -8.89 18.70
CA LEU A 31 7.12 -8.76 17.53
C LEU A 31 8.26 -7.80 17.86
N CYS A 32 9.47 -8.36 17.99
CA CYS A 32 10.70 -7.62 18.18
C CYS A 32 11.75 -8.11 17.17
N PRO A 33 12.58 -7.21 16.60
CA PRO A 33 12.55 -5.74 16.74
C PRO A 33 11.35 -5.10 16.01
N SER A 34 11.01 -3.86 16.37
CA SER A 34 9.86 -3.15 15.78
C SER A 34 10.04 -2.79 14.31
N MET A 35 11.27 -2.55 13.83
CA MET A 35 11.58 -2.16 12.44
C MET A 35 10.74 -0.98 11.89
N ASP A 36 10.22 -0.13 12.79
CA ASP A 36 9.32 0.97 12.43
C ASP A 36 9.99 1.91 11.43
N TRP A 37 11.26 2.25 11.66
CA TRP A 37 12.02 3.17 10.81
C TRP A 37 12.17 2.63 9.39
N GLU A 38 12.60 1.37 9.25
CA GLU A 38 12.85 0.74 7.97
C GLU A 38 11.56 0.61 7.15
N LEU A 39 10.46 0.22 7.80
CA LEU A 39 9.16 0.11 7.15
C LEU A 39 8.58 1.47 6.76
N GLU A 40 8.71 2.48 7.62
CA GLU A 40 8.24 3.83 7.32
C GLU A 40 9.08 4.48 6.20
N SER A 41 10.36 4.12 6.05
CA SER A 41 11.26 4.66 5.02
C SER A 41 10.87 4.31 3.57
N ILE A 42 9.99 3.32 3.37
CA ILE A 42 9.47 2.93 2.06
C ILE A 42 8.57 4.03 1.46
N HIS A 43 8.00 4.89 2.31
CA HIS A 43 6.95 5.83 1.94
C HIS A 43 7.47 7.28 1.89
N SER A 44 6.95 8.08 0.95
CA SER A 44 7.16 9.52 0.97
C SER A 44 6.47 10.15 2.19
N SER A 45 6.88 11.36 2.58
CA SER A 45 6.32 12.03 3.77
C SER A 45 4.80 12.17 3.73
N GLU A 46 4.21 12.43 2.56
CA GLU A 46 2.76 12.56 2.40
C GLU A 46 2.04 11.22 2.61
N VAL A 47 2.55 10.17 1.97
CA VAL A 47 2.02 8.80 2.11
C VAL A 47 2.16 8.32 3.55
N LEU A 48 3.30 8.60 4.19
CA LEU A 48 3.58 8.17 5.56
C LEU A 48 2.58 8.76 6.57
N GLN A 49 2.14 9.99 6.39
CA GLN A 49 1.11 10.58 7.24
C GLN A 49 -0.21 9.81 7.12
N MET A 50 -0.60 9.42 5.91
CA MET A 50 -1.79 8.61 5.67
C MET A 50 -1.65 7.20 6.27
N VAL A 51 -0.49 6.57 6.13
CA VAL A 51 -0.18 5.26 6.73
C VAL A 51 -0.29 5.31 8.25
N ARG A 52 0.30 6.32 8.91
CA ARG A 52 0.19 6.52 10.35
C ARG A 52 -1.27 6.71 10.79
N GLY A 53 -2.06 7.45 10.01
CA GLY A 53 -3.51 7.59 10.23
C GLY A 53 -4.23 6.24 10.19
N HIS A 54 -4.07 5.49 9.10
CA HIS A 54 -4.66 4.16 8.93
C HIS A 54 -4.31 3.18 10.05
N ILE A 55 -3.04 3.16 10.48
CA ILE A 55 -2.61 2.31 11.60
C ILE A 55 -3.26 2.75 12.90
N ASN A 56 -3.28 4.05 13.19
CA ASN A 56 -3.93 4.56 14.40
C ASN A 56 -5.43 4.26 14.40
N ASP A 57 -6.10 4.30 13.25
CA ASP A 57 -7.51 3.95 13.12
C ASP A 57 -7.72 2.44 13.33
N CYS A 58 -6.91 1.59 12.69
CA CYS A 58 -6.98 0.13 12.84
C CYS A 58 -6.72 -0.31 14.29
N VAL A 59 -5.77 0.33 14.98
CA VAL A 59 -5.46 0.03 16.38
C VAL A 59 -6.47 0.68 17.33
N GLY A 60 -6.93 1.89 16.99
CA GLY A 60 -7.93 2.66 17.75
C GLY A 60 -9.30 2.00 17.78
N CYS A 61 -9.72 1.36 16.69
CA CYS A 61 -10.93 0.52 16.65
C CYS A 61 -10.94 -0.58 17.73
N ASN A 62 -9.76 -1.06 18.14
CA ASN A 62 -9.63 -2.08 19.19
C ASN A 62 -9.42 -1.47 20.59
N ARG A 63 -9.20 -0.15 20.67
CA ARG A 63 -8.90 0.58 21.91
C ARG A 63 -10.13 1.22 22.58
N ALA A 64 -11.33 1.07 22.01
CA ALA A 64 -12.57 1.66 22.55
C ALA A 64 -12.84 1.31 24.03
N ASN A 65 -12.18 0.28 24.59
CA ASN A 65 -12.32 -0.15 25.98
C ASN A 65 -11.06 0.04 26.86
N ALA A 66 -9.97 0.65 26.38
CA ALA A 66 -8.71 0.74 27.13
C ALA A 66 -8.35 2.19 27.47
N ASN A 67 -8.36 2.52 28.77
CA ASN A 67 -7.94 3.82 29.27
C ASN A 67 -6.51 4.17 28.83
N VAL A 68 -6.37 5.44 28.47
CA VAL A 68 -5.18 6.07 27.90
C VAL A 68 -4.11 6.23 28.97
N THR A 69 -2.98 5.51 28.87
CA THR A 69 -1.63 6.05 29.20
C THR A 69 -0.44 5.15 28.87
N ASP A 70 -0.59 3.83 28.68
CA ASP A 70 0.62 2.98 28.57
C ASP A 70 0.87 2.44 27.15
N SER A 71 2.06 2.73 26.62
CA SER A 71 2.61 2.12 25.39
C SER A 71 2.81 0.60 25.48
N TRP A 72 2.75 0.07 26.71
CA TRP A 72 2.80 -1.35 27.06
C TRP A 72 1.41 -1.98 27.25
N ALA A 73 0.33 -1.21 27.08
CA ALA A 73 -1.01 -1.72 27.24
C ALA A 73 -1.25 -2.86 26.23
N THR A 74 -1.45 -4.06 26.78
CA THR A 74 -1.85 -5.22 26.00
C THR A 74 -3.32 -5.09 25.62
N THR A 75 -3.63 -5.33 24.36
CA THR A 75 -4.98 -5.39 23.82
C THR A 75 -5.28 -6.81 23.38
N GLU A 76 -6.53 -7.24 23.55
CA GLU A 76 -7.00 -8.51 23.03
C GLU A 76 -7.62 -8.30 21.65
N ILE A 77 -7.28 -9.17 20.70
CA ILE A 77 -7.85 -9.15 19.36
C ILE A 77 -8.13 -10.58 18.89
N GLN A 78 -9.29 -10.79 18.27
CA GLN A 78 -9.59 -12.02 17.58
C GLN A 78 -8.61 -12.25 16.43
N ARG A 79 -8.11 -13.47 16.30
CA ARG A 79 -7.18 -13.87 15.23
C ARG A 79 -7.76 -13.60 13.84
N LEU A 80 -9.04 -13.88 13.63
CA LEU A 80 -9.70 -13.62 12.36
C LEU A 80 -9.80 -12.12 12.06
N LEU A 81 -10.06 -11.29 13.08
CA LEU A 81 -10.07 -9.85 12.93
C LEU A 81 -8.68 -9.32 12.58
N LEU A 82 -7.63 -9.83 13.22
CA LEU A 82 -6.24 -9.47 12.91
C LEU A 82 -5.86 -9.82 11.47
N CYS A 83 -6.29 -11.00 11.00
CA CYS A 83 -6.09 -11.41 9.61
C CYS A 83 -6.78 -10.45 8.62
N LYS A 84 -8.03 -10.06 8.91
CA LYS A 84 -8.77 -9.09 8.09
C LYS A 84 -8.08 -7.73 8.06
N LEU A 85 -7.61 -7.23 9.21
CA LEU A 85 -6.88 -5.96 9.30
C LEU A 85 -5.56 -6.02 8.53
N TYR A 86 -4.84 -7.15 8.59
CA TYR A 86 -3.61 -7.36 7.83
C TYR A 86 -3.87 -7.32 6.33
N ALA A 87 -4.83 -8.12 5.83
CA ALA A 87 -5.19 -8.13 4.41
C ALA A 87 -5.69 -6.76 3.94
N ALA A 88 -6.54 -6.08 4.72
CA ALA A 88 -6.99 -4.72 4.42
C ALA A 88 -5.83 -3.73 4.35
N SER A 89 -4.82 -3.88 5.22
CA SER A 89 -3.63 -3.03 5.22
C SER A 89 -2.70 -3.29 4.02
N ILE A 90 -2.64 -4.52 3.52
CA ILE A 90 -2.00 -4.83 2.23
C ILE A 90 -2.71 -4.07 1.10
N LEU A 91 -4.04 -4.18 1.02
CA LEU A 91 -4.80 -3.47 -0.01
C LEU A 91 -4.69 -1.96 0.11
N TYR A 92 -4.58 -1.43 1.34
CA TYR A 92 -4.35 -0.02 1.59
C TYR A 92 -2.97 0.44 1.09
N GLY A 93 -1.91 -0.32 1.35
CA GLY A 93 -0.57 -0.03 0.84
C GLY A 93 -0.49 -0.07 -0.70
N TYR A 94 -1.21 -1.00 -1.31
CA TYR A 94 -1.37 -1.06 -2.77
C TYR A 94 -2.15 0.15 -3.31
N PHE A 95 -3.26 0.49 -2.65
CA PHE A 95 -4.09 1.65 -2.96
C PHE A 95 -3.29 2.96 -2.96
N LEU A 96 -2.48 3.21 -1.93
CA LEU A 96 -1.70 4.44 -1.82
C LEU A 96 -0.69 4.60 -2.97
N LYS A 97 -0.05 3.50 -3.40
CA LYS A 97 0.84 3.52 -4.58
C LYS A 97 0.07 3.86 -5.86
N SER A 98 -1.07 3.21 -6.07
CA SER A 98 -1.92 3.46 -7.23
C SER A 98 -2.43 4.92 -7.26
N ALA A 99 -2.97 5.40 -6.14
CA ALA A 99 -3.48 6.76 -6.01
C ALA A 99 -2.36 7.81 -6.15
N SER A 100 -1.18 7.56 -5.58
CA SER A 100 -0.02 8.45 -5.70
C SER A 100 0.48 8.55 -7.13
N LEU A 101 0.58 7.43 -7.87
CA LEU A 101 0.94 7.49 -9.29
C LEU A 101 -0.12 8.27 -10.07
N ARG A 102 -1.41 7.97 -9.87
CA ARG A 102 -2.50 8.64 -10.57
C ARG A 102 -2.46 10.15 -10.37
N HIS A 103 -2.34 10.57 -9.11
CA HIS A 103 -2.23 11.97 -8.72
C HIS A 103 -1.04 12.66 -9.40
N TYR A 104 0.13 12.02 -9.39
CA TYR A 104 1.31 12.54 -10.07
C TYR A 104 1.08 12.69 -11.59
N LEU A 105 0.49 11.70 -12.24
CA LEU A 105 0.22 11.75 -13.68
C LEU A 105 -0.78 12.86 -14.03
N GLU A 106 -1.82 13.06 -13.22
CA GLU A 106 -2.79 14.16 -13.40
C GLU A 106 -2.11 15.53 -13.24
N GLN A 107 -1.25 15.70 -12.23
CA GLN A 107 -0.46 16.93 -12.06
C GLN A 107 0.47 17.21 -13.25
N VAL A 108 1.14 16.18 -13.78
CA VAL A 108 2.04 16.32 -14.94
C VAL A 108 1.27 16.69 -16.20
N LEU A 109 0.09 16.10 -16.42
CA LEU A 109 -0.77 16.43 -17.56
C LEU A 109 -1.32 17.85 -17.48
N ASP A 110 -1.78 18.28 -16.31
CA ASP A 110 -2.25 19.65 -16.08
C ASP A 110 -1.14 20.67 -16.32
N LEU A 111 0.08 20.37 -15.86
CA LEU A 111 1.26 21.19 -16.12
C LEU A 111 1.59 21.24 -17.63
N SER A 112 1.58 20.09 -18.32
CA SER A 112 1.80 20.03 -19.77
C SER A 112 0.75 20.81 -20.56
N SER A 113 -0.51 20.81 -20.12
CA SER A 113 -1.58 21.59 -20.74
C SER A 113 -1.35 23.10 -20.61
N CYS A 114 -0.72 23.53 -19.52
CA CYS A 114 -0.33 24.93 -19.30
C CYS A 114 0.85 25.34 -20.18
N TYR A 115 1.85 24.47 -20.36
CA TYR A 115 3.02 24.73 -21.23
C TYR A 115 2.68 24.69 -22.73
N LEU A 116 1.69 23.91 -23.15
CA LEU A 116 1.20 23.92 -24.55
C LEU A 116 0.43 25.20 -24.90
N GLY A 117 0.02 26.01 -23.92
CA GLY A 117 -0.57 27.33 -24.12
C GLY A 117 0.44 28.48 -24.23
N ILE A 118 1.70 28.27 -23.83
CA ILE A 118 2.76 29.28 -23.87
C ILE A 118 3.98 28.66 -24.56
N GLY A 119 4.16 29.00 -25.84
CA GLY A 119 5.26 28.51 -26.67
C GLY A 119 6.61 28.68 -26.01
N SER A 120 7.13 27.62 -25.39
CA SER A 120 8.54 27.48 -25.08
C SER A 120 8.89 26.00 -24.94
N ARG A 121 9.91 25.63 -25.72
CA ARG A 121 10.49 24.31 -25.86
C ARG A 121 11.49 24.10 -24.71
N SER A 122 11.62 22.85 -24.22
CA SER A 122 12.57 22.36 -23.20
C SER A 122 11.99 22.36 -21.77
N GLN A 123 12.06 21.33 -20.92
CA GLN A 123 13.05 20.27 -20.74
C GLN A 123 12.40 19.21 -19.78
N ILE A 124 11.92 18.06 -20.29
CA ILE A 124 11.53 16.90 -19.44
C ILE A 124 12.43 15.75 -19.83
N SER A 125 13.69 15.83 -19.39
CA SER A 125 14.65 14.75 -19.51
C SER A 125 15.65 14.96 -18.38
N GLU A 126 15.32 14.40 -17.20
CA GLU A 126 16.23 14.04 -16.10
C GLU A 126 15.45 13.99 -14.78
N MET A 127 14.71 12.90 -14.55
CA MET A 127 14.41 12.51 -13.16
C MET A 127 14.17 11.00 -12.96
N PHE A 128 14.03 10.23 -14.04
CA PHE A 128 14.07 8.77 -14.00
C PHE A 128 15.14 8.22 -14.95
N SER A 129 16.37 8.11 -14.47
CA SER A 129 17.35 7.15 -15.00
C SER A 129 17.59 6.07 -13.97
N ILE A 130 16.62 5.16 -13.83
CA ILE A 130 16.89 3.79 -13.38
C ILE A 130 16.20 2.86 -14.38
N GLY A 131 16.99 2.43 -15.36
CA GLY A 131 16.83 1.18 -16.10
C GLY A 131 15.53 0.95 -16.86
N SER A 132 15.31 1.65 -17.97
CA SER A 132 14.55 1.06 -19.08
C SER A 132 15.01 1.61 -20.42
N LYS A 133 15.43 0.72 -21.32
CA LYS A 133 15.84 1.05 -22.68
C LYS A 133 14.60 1.37 -23.51
N GLN A 134 14.67 2.48 -24.23
CA GLN A 134 13.65 2.96 -25.16
C GLN A 134 13.22 1.90 -26.18
N VAL A 135 11.91 1.77 -26.39
CA VAL A 135 11.34 1.37 -27.69
C VAL A 135 10.15 2.28 -27.96
N ALA A 136 10.26 3.06 -29.04
CA ALA A 136 9.20 3.90 -29.56
C ALA A 136 8.20 3.06 -30.36
N TYR A 137 6.91 3.21 -30.09
CA TYR A 137 5.86 2.96 -31.07
C TYR A 137 4.76 4.01 -30.90
N GLY A 138 4.63 4.86 -31.92
CA GLY A 138 3.52 5.80 -32.05
C GLY A 138 2.29 5.09 -32.63
N HIS A 139 1.13 5.34 -32.03
CA HIS A 139 -0.12 5.31 -32.76
C HIS A 139 -1.12 6.27 -32.12
N MET A 140 -1.62 7.21 -32.93
CA MET A 140 -2.70 8.13 -32.59
C MET A 140 -4.02 7.47 -32.96
N CYS A 141 -4.99 7.41 -32.05
CA CYS A 141 -6.38 7.65 -32.44
C CYS A 141 -7.17 8.24 -31.28
N GLY A 142 -7.79 9.38 -31.54
CA GLY A 142 -8.53 10.17 -30.57
C GLY A 142 -9.90 9.60 -30.26
N THR A 143 -10.33 9.76 -29.02
CA THR A 143 -11.73 9.99 -28.64
C THR A 143 -11.68 10.87 -27.41
N ARG A 144 -12.24 12.09 -27.52
CA ARG A 144 -12.33 13.05 -26.41
C ARG A 144 -13.26 12.47 -25.34
N PHE A 145 -12.69 11.99 -24.26
CA PHE A 145 -13.41 11.89 -22.99
C PHE A 145 -13.13 13.18 -22.21
N SER A 146 -14.16 14.01 -22.06
CA SER A 146 -14.12 15.13 -21.12
C SER A 146 -14.48 14.60 -19.73
N PRO A 147 -13.61 14.71 -18.71
CA PRO A 147 -14.03 14.49 -17.34
C PRO A 147 -14.87 15.69 -16.86
N PRO A 148 -15.93 15.48 -16.05
CA PRO A 148 -16.61 16.56 -15.37
C PRO A 148 -15.75 17.01 -14.19
N GLY A 149 -15.22 18.25 -14.25
CA GLY A 149 -14.43 18.82 -13.15
C GLY A 149 -13.29 19.69 -13.64
N ARG A 150 -13.59 20.74 -14.40
CA ARG A 150 -12.58 21.69 -14.88
C ARG A 150 -12.24 22.66 -13.75
N ILE A 151 -11.16 22.41 -13.02
CA ILE A 151 -10.60 23.39 -12.08
C ILE A 151 -9.81 24.41 -12.91
N THR A 152 -10.22 25.67 -12.81
CA THR A 152 -9.57 26.83 -13.43
C THR A 152 -8.14 26.98 -12.89
N CYS A 153 -7.19 27.21 -13.79
CA CYS A 153 -5.79 27.43 -13.45
C CYS A 153 -5.64 28.74 -12.64
N GLY A 154 -5.47 28.61 -11.33
CA GLY A 154 -4.94 29.64 -10.45
C GLY A 154 -3.46 29.39 -10.22
N LEU A 155 -2.60 30.29 -10.71
CA LEU A 155 -1.18 30.32 -10.42
C LEU A 155 -0.99 30.63 -8.92
N GLY A 156 -0.89 29.57 -8.12
CA GLY A 156 -0.61 29.61 -6.69
C GLY A 156 -0.06 28.26 -6.27
N LYS A 157 1.16 28.25 -5.74
CA LYS A 157 1.84 27.07 -5.20
C LYS A 157 0.96 26.35 -4.16
N GLU A 158 0.30 25.28 -4.57
CA GLU A 158 -0.11 24.16 -3.74
C GLU A 158 -0.48 23.01 -4.68
N GLY A 159 0.53 22.23 -5.11
CA GLY A 159 0.24 20.91 -5.65
C GLY A 159 -0.55 20.18 -4.57
N GLY A 160 -1.83 19.89 -4.85
CA GLY A 160 -2.77 19.45 -3.82
C GLY A 160 -2.21 18.27 -3.04
N ASN A 161 -2.20 18.34 -1.71
CA ASN A 161 -1.70 17.24 -0.88
C ASN A 161 -2.39 15.93 -1.28
N LEU A 162 -1.64 14.84 -1.49
CA LEU A 162 -2.18 13.51 -1.86
C LEU A 162 -3.39 13.10 -1.00
N ARG A 163 -3.39 13.50 0.28
CA ARG A 163 -4.51 13.28 1.19
C ARG A 163 -5.83 13.92 0.70
N PHE A 164 -5.80 15.19 0.28
CA PHE A 164 -7.01 15.85 -0.23
C PHE A 164 -7.49 15.23 -1.54
N TYR A 165 -6.55 14.86 -2.41
CA TYR A 165 -6.85 14.14 -3.64
C TYR A 165 -7.60 12.83 -3.38
N VAL A 166 -7.07 12.00 -2.47
CA VAL A 166 -7.69 10.74 -2.06
C VAL A 166 -9.04 10.95 -1.37
N MET A 167 -9.19 11.98 -0.55
CA MET A 167 -10.48 12.31 0.09
C MET A 167 -11.57 12.68 -0.92
N GLY A 168 -11.21 13.09 -2.14
CA GLY A 168 -12.16 13.36 -3.21
C GLY A 168 -12.63 12.13 -3.99
N PHE A 169 -12.09 10.93 -3.69
CA PHE A 169 -12.47 9.71 -4.40
C PHE A 169 -13.88 9.28 -4.04
N ASP A 170 -14.63 8.86 -5.05
CA ASP A 170 -15.84 8.06 -4.85
C ASP A 170 -15.49 6.58 -4.57
N ARG A 171 -16.53 5.78 -4.33
CA ARG A 171 -16.39 4.34 -4.06
C ARG A 171 -15.71 3.60 -5.22
N GLU A 172 -16.03 3.97 -6.46
CA GLU A 172 -15.52 3.31 -7.65
C GLU A 172 -14.03 3.57 -7.83
N MET A 173 -13.58 4.81 -7.62
CA MET A 173 -12.17 5.21 -7.66
C MET A 173 -11.35 4.53 -6.56
N ILE A 174 -11.89 4.43 -5.33
CA ILE A 174 -11.26 3.69 -4.25
C ILE A 174 -11.08 2.22 -4.65
N GLN A 175 -12.14 1.59 -5.15
CA GLN A 175 -12.10 0.19 -5.56
C GLN A 175 -11.11 -0.05 -6.71
N MET A 176 -11.10 0.81 -7.73
CA MET A 176 -10.14 0.73 -8.84
C MET A 176 -8.69 0.84 -8.36
N CYS A 177 -8.40 1.75 -7.44
CA CYS A 177 -7.03 1.94 -6.94
C CYS A 177 -6.61 0.84 -5.95
N ALA A 178 -7.55 0.24 -5.22
CA ALA A 178 -7.26 -0.81 -4.24
C ALA A 178 -7.23 -2.23 -4.82
N ARG A 179 -7.74 -2.44 -6.04
CA ARG A 179 -7.84 -3.77 -6.67
C ARG A 179 -6.52 -4.17 -7.34
N PRO A 180 -5.91 -5.31 -6.96
CA PRO A 180 -4.81 -5.90 -7.73
C PRO A 180 -5.26 -6.24 -9.15
N LYS A 181 -4.39 -6.00 -10.13
CA LYS A 181 -4.73 -6.13 -11.56
C LYS A 181 -4.87 -7.58 -12.01
N PHE A 182 -4.08 -8.48 -11.44
CA PHE A 182 -4.03 -9.88 -11.87
C PHE A 182 -4.50 -10.85 -10.80
N LYS A 183 -5.06 -11.98 -11.24
CA LYS A 183 -5.54 -13.05 -10.33
C LYS A 183 -4.40 -13.59 -9.45
N GLU A 184 -3.18 -13.65 -9.99
CA GLU A 184 -2.00 -14.08 -9.26
C GLU A 184 -1.67 -13.16 -8.09
N ALA A 185 -1.87 -11.85 -8.24
CA ALA A 185 -1.65 -10.89 -7.17
C ALA A 185 -2.70 -11.03 -6.06
N VAL A 186 -3.98 -11.23 -6.41
CA VAL A 186 -5.04 -11.51 -5.44
C VAL A 186 -4.77 -12.80 -4.66
N ASN A 187 -4.51 -13.89 -5.38
CA ASN A 187 -4.18 -15.19 -4.78
C ASN A 187 -2.91 -15.11 -3.92
N LEU A 188 -1.96 -14.24 -4.27
CA LEU A 188 -0.77 -14.02 -3.46
C LEU A 188 -1.09 -13.37 -2.10
N VAL A 189 -1.95 -12.35 -2.07
CA VAL A 189 -2.40 -11.70 -0.82
C VAL A 189 -3.15 -12.69 0.06
N GLU A 190 -4.04 -13.48 -0.54
CA GLU A 190 -4.79 -14.53 0.16
C GLU A 190 -3.84 -15.56 0.76
N ARG A 191 -2.96 -16.18 -0.05
CA ARG A 191 -2.02 -17.20 0.43
C ARG A 191 -1.03 -16.68 1.46
N HIS A 192 -0.55 -15.44 1.32
CA HIS A 192 0.35 -14.84 2.31
C HIS A 192 -0.36 -14.61 3.64
N SER A 193 -1.61 -14.12 3.60
CA SER A 193 -2.43 -13.95 4.81
C SER A 193 -2.75 -15.30 5.45
N CYS A 194 -3.20 -16.29 4.68
CA CYS A 194 -3.43 -17.66 5.15
C CYS A 194 -2.16 -18.31 5.74
N ALA A 195 -0.99 -18.10 5.13
CA ALA A 195 0.26 -18.67 5.65
C ALA A 195 0.67 -18.05 6.99
N LEU A 196 0.38 -16.76 7.20
CA LEU A 196 0.71 -16.03 8.41
C LEU A 196 -0.26 -16.35 9.57
N PHE A 197 -1.56 -16.44 9.25
CA PHE A 197 -2.65 -16.58 10.22
C PHE A 197 -3.25 -17.97 10.30
N GLY A 198 -2.93 -18.91 9.42
CA GLY A 198 -3.50 -20.26 9.42
C GLY A 198 -2.92 -21.18 10.50
N ASP A 199 -3.61 -22.29 10.75
CA ASP A 199 -3.24 -23.34 11.72
C ASP A 199 -1.91 -24.07 11.41
N GLY A 200 -1.39 -23.93 10.19
CA GLY A 200 -0.15 -24.54 9.72
C GLY A 200 -0.32 -25.86 8.97
N GLU A 201 -1.44 -26.57 9.15
CA GLU A 201 -1.76 -27.84 8.48
C GLU A 201 -2.69 -27.65 7.28
N THR A 202 -3.78 -26.89 7.46
CA THR A 202 -4.74 -26.57 6.39
C THR A 202 -4.51 -25.19 5.80
N GLY A 203 -3.83 -24.29 6.55
CA GLY A 203 -3.69 -22.88 6.17
C GLY A 203 -4.97 -22.08 6.34
N LEU A 204 -6.01 -22.71 6.91
CA LEU A 204 -7.25 -22.06 7.30
C LEU A 204 -7.16 -21.58 8.75
N ILE A 205 -8.02 -20.62 9.08
CA ILE A 205 -8.24 -20.19 10.47
C ILE A 205 -9.36 -21.07 11.01
N GLU A 206 -9.01 -22.25 11.53
CA GLU A 206 -10.00 -23.17 12.11
C GLU A 206 -10.52 -22.69 13.46
N THR A 207 -9.68 -22.00 14.24
CA THR A 207 -10.01 -21.45 15.56
C THR A 207 -9.86 -19.93 15.58
N ASP A 208 -10.94 -19.21 15.93
CA ASP A 208 -10.89 -17.76 16.14
C ASP A 208 -10.45 -17.45 17.58
N ASP A 209 -9.19 -17.79 17.86
CA ASP A 209 -8.60 -17.60 19.18
C ASP A 209 -8.37 -16.10 19.47
N VAL A 210 -8.52 -15.73 20.73
CA VAL A 210 -8.16 -14.39 21.21
C VAL A 210 -6.66 -14.31 21.40
N ILE A 211 -6.03 -13.34 20.74
CA ILE A 211 -4.60 -13.05 20.83
C ILE A 211 -4.42 -11.80 21.68
N THR A 212 -3.61 -11.90 22.73
CA THR A 212 -3.15 -10.72 23.47
C THR A 212 -1.96 -10.12 22.72
N THR A 213 -1.96 -8.83 22.41
CA THR A 213 -0.87 -8.17 21.67
C THR A 213 -0.58 -6.78 22.22
N SER A 214 0.61 -6.25 21.97
CA SER A 214 0.96 -4.86 22.29
C SER A 214 0.70 -3.93 21.09
N PHE A 215 0.52 -2.63 21.36
CA PHE A 215 0.46 -1.62 20.32
C PHE A 215 1.66 -1.70 19.35
N ALA A 216 2.87 -1.87 19.89
CA ALA A 216 4.08 -1.96 19.09
C ALA A 216 4.08 -3.15 18.13
N SER A 217 3.61 -4.32 18.59
CA SER A 217 3.53 -5.52 17.76
C SER A 217 2.46 -5.39 16.68
N LEU A 218 1.30 -4.82 17.02
CA LEU A 218 0.25 -4.55 16.05
C LEU A 218 0.71 -3.51 15.00
N LYS A 219 1.34 -2.42 15.45
CA LYS A 219 1.93 -1.40 14.56
C LYS A 219 2.93 -2.03 13.59
N ARG A 220 3.89 -2.81 14.08
CA ARG A 220 4.89 -3.51 13.26
C ARG A 220 4.21 -4.39 12.20
N LEU A 221 3.23 -5.20 12.61
CA LEU A 221 2.50 -6.10 11.72
C LEU A 221 1.76 -5.32 10.61
N LEU A 222 1.10 -4.21 10.96
CA LEU A 222 0.36 -3.39 10.00
C LEU A 222 1.27 -2.58 9.08
N LEU A 223 2.41 -2.06 9.58
CA LEU A 223 3.43 -1.41 8.74
C LEU A 223 3.99 -2.39 7.71
N GLU A 224 4.26 -3.63 8.10
CA GLU A 224 4.68 -4.68 7.17
C GLU A 224 3.63 -4.95 6.10
N ALA A 225 2.36 -5.05 6.49
CA ALA A 225 1.25 -5.25 5.56
C ALA A 225 1.17 -4.13 4.52
N VAL A 226 1.24 -2.87 4.96
CA VAL A 226 1.24 -1.70 4.08
C VAL A 226 2.45 -1.73 3.13
N GLY A 227 3.64 -2.01 3.65
CA GLY A 227 4.86 -2.17 2.83
C GLY A 227 4.72 -3.30 1.80
N PHE A 228 4.15 -4.44 2.20
CA PHE A 228 3.89 -5.57 1.32
C PHE A 228 2.96 -5.19 0.17
N GLY A 229 1.87 -4.47 0.47
CA GLY A 229 0.96 -3.94 -0.54
C GLY A 229 1.61 -2.96 -1.51
N SER A 230 2.45 -2.07 -1.00
CA SER A 230 3.21 -1.14 -1.83
C SER A 230 4.19 -1.85 -2.76
N PHE A 231 4.92 -2.86 -2.27
CA PHE A 231 5.81 -3.67 -3.10
C PHE A 231 5.04 -4.58 -4.07
N LEU A 232 3.86 -5.07 -3.69
CA LEU A 232 2.99 -5.83 -4.59
C LEU A 232 2.64 -5.02 -5.82
N TRP A 233 2.26 -3.74 -5.66
CA TRP A 233 1.96 -2.85 -6.76
C TRP A 233 3.18 -2.65 -7.69
N ASP A 234 4.37 -2.44 -7.12
CA ASP A 234 5.62 -2.26 -7.90
C ASP A 234 5.97 -3.55 -8.68
N VAL A 235 5.88 -4.71 -8.02
CA VAL A 235 6.19 -6.02 -8.60
C VAL A 235 5.17 -6.42 -9.66
N GLU A 236 3.90 -6.13 -9.45
CA GLU A 236 2.84 -6.41 -10.42
C GLU A 236 3.09 -5.67 -11.74
N ASN A 237 3.43 -4.38 -11.67
CA ASN A 237 3.78 -3.58 -12.85
C ASN A 237 5.05 -4.10 -13.53
N CYS A 238 6.05 -4.56 -12.76
CA CYS A 238 7.28 -5.13 -13.29
C CYS A 238 7.03 -6.44 -14.04
N VAL A 239 6.25 -7.35 -13.46
CA VAL A 239 5.95 -8.68 -14.04
C VAL A 239 5.07 -8.54 -15.28
N ASN A 240 4.11 -7.62 -15.29
CA ASN A 240 3.27 -7.35 -16.46
C ASN A 240 4.08 -6.90 -17.69
N GLY A 241 5.24 -6.26 -17.49
CA GLY A 241 6.14 -5.89 -18.59
C GLY A 241 6.83 -7.09 -19.27
N VAL A 242 6.78 -8.27 -18.66
CA VAL A 242 7.53 -9.47 -19.11
C VAL A 242 6.60 -10.65 -19.39
N TYR A 243 5.53 -10.80 -18.64
CA TYR A 243 4.60 -11.95 -18.70
C TYR A 243 3.17 -11.48 -18.96
N THR A 244 2.43 -12.30 -19.71
CA THR A 244 0.98 -12.15 -19.88
C THR A 244 0.26 -12.91 -18.77
N LEU A 245 -0.29 -12.17 -17.80
CA LEU A 245 -1.06 -12.71 -16.67
C LEU A 245 -2.57 -12.56 -16.92
N GLU A 246 -3.38 -13.36 -16.22
CA GLU A 246 -4.84 -13.25 -16.31
C GLU A 246 -5.36 -12.05 -15.52
N GLU A 247 -6.13 -11.19 -16.19
CA GLU A 247 -6.82 -10.07 -15.55
C GLU A 247 -7.78 -10.57 -14.47
N ASN A 248 -7.80 -9.84 -13.35
CA ASN A 248 -8.66 -10.07 -12.21
C ASN A 248 -10.06 -9.52 -12.44
#